data_AF-A0A1K0GE35-F1
#
_entry.id   AF-A0A1K0GE35-F1
#
_cell.length_a   1.000
_cell.length_b   1.000
_cell.length_c   1.000
_cell.angle_alpha   90.00
_cell.angle_beta   90.00
_cell.angle_gamma   90.00
#
_symmetry.space_group_name_H-M   'P 1'
#
loop_
_entity.id
_entity.type
_entity.pdbx_description
1 polymer ?
#
loop_
_entity_poly.entity_id
_entity_poly.type
_entity_poly.pdbx_seq_one_letter_code
_entity_poly.pdbx_strand_id
1 'polypeptide(L)'
;MTAECTSSTGLVLHHLELSRSNRILFLLEELQVPYMLKTYRRDAVTRLAGPDLKSIHPLGRSPVLTDGPLTIIETNNIISHLLTHYYNPERVSLGPKLGEKSQESIDVGGWIEFAEASVMLHGIALFYAIKGGAGSQHGTAPVEKVGARGLKADLEYVEARLKENRGVLVKGFEFTSADCAMVYSIDIVGRILGTRSEEWRKNLGLEIGQETKKWMERCMQRAGFHAAVRKEGVKEGEEGDWLGKFFNPNLPAAVGERRRRSQFRPCIDLHEGVVKQIVGGTLTDSDSTLKTNFVATHSPAYFAQLYRKYNLTGGHVIKLGPRNDEAATWAVQAWPQGLHVGGGITGDNAQEWLEKGAQKVIVTSWLFPGCRFCLDRLEELSSKVGKENVVVDVSCRKRGDKWLVAMNRWQDMTDMEVNQTSLDLLSEYCGEFLIHAADVEGLCQGIDQELVKRLGEWVKLPTTYAGGARDRRDLELVDRLSKGKVDLTFGSALDIFGGKGVTLEELVRWNAEADKK
;
A
#
# COMPACT_ATOMS: atom_id res chain seq x y z
N MET A 1 -17.28 18.15 -45.39
CA MET A 1 -16.44 17.07 -44.84
C MET A 1 -15.27 17.75 -44.13
N THR A 2 -15.44 18.19 -42.88
CA THR A 2 -15.42 17.44 -41.59
C THR A 2 -14.00 17.47 -41.00
N ALA A 3 -13.76 17.85 -39.75
CA ALA A 3 -14.57 17.60 -38.57
C ALA A 3 -14.58 18.78 -37.59
N GLU A 4 -15.75 18.97 -36.98
CA GLU A 4 -16.00 19.84 -35.84
C GLU A 4 -15.14 19.43 -34.65
N CYS A 5 -14.70 20.46 -33.91
CA CYS A 5 -14.09 20.34 -32.61
C CYS A 5 -15.11 19.71 -31.65
N THR A 6 -14.91 18.44 -31.27
CA THR A 6 -15.78 17.76 -30.31
C THR A 6 -15.62 18.42 -28.95
N SER A 7 -16.66 19.14 -28.53
CA SER A 7 -16.78 19.69 -27.18
C SER A 7 -16.55 18.59 -26.15
N SER A 8 -15.58 18.76 -25.25
CA SER A 8 -15.54 17.93 -24.04
C SER A 8 -16.86 18.12 -23.32
N THR A 9 -17.65 17.05 -23.16
CA THR A 9 -18.97 17.06 -22.49
C THR A 9 -18.91 17.55 -21.04
N GLY A 10 -17.72 17.78 -20.48
CA GLY A 10 -17.55 18.14 -19.06
C GLY A 10 -17.90 16.99 -18.12
N LEU A 11 -18.23 15.81 -18.66
CA LEU A 11 -18.67 14.64 -17.91
C LEU A 11 -17.47 13.89 -17.34
N VAL A 12 -17.35 13.86 -16.02
CA VAL A 12 -16.27 13.19 -15.29
C VAL A 12 -16.86 12.22 -14.27
N LEU A 13 -16.54 10.93 -14.40
CA LEU A 13 -16.81 9.96 -13.34
C LEU A 13 -15.63 9.90 -12.36
N HIS A 14 -15.89 10.26 -11.10
CA HIS A 14 -14.96 10.08 -10.00
C HIS A 14 -15.14 8.68 -9.41
N HIS A 15 -14.32 7.75 -9.89
CA HIS A 15 -14.45 6.32 -9.63
C HIS A 15 -13.50 5.88 -8.51
N LEU A 16 -14.04 5.34 -7.42
CA LEU A 16 -13.24 4.62 -6.40
C LEU A 16 -13.18 3.14 -6.75
N GLU A 17 -11.98 2.55 -6.73
CA GLU A 17 -11.78 1.12 -6.98
C GLU A 17 -12.65 0.25 -6.05
N LEU A 18 -13.16 -0.87 -6.58
CA LEU A 18 -13.99 -1.84 -5.87
C LEU A 18 -15.15 -1.15 -5.13
N SER A 19 -15.88 -0.30 -5.85
CA SER A 19 -16.95 0.51 -5.26
C SER A 19 -18.18 0.59 -6.15
N ARG A 20 -19.26 1.16 -5.59
CA ARG A 20 -20.56 1.30 -6.23
C ARG A 20 -20.51 2.12 -7.53
N SER A 21 -19.42 2.86 -7.77
CA SER A 21 -19.19 3.55 -9.04
C SER A 21 -19.08 2.62 -10.25
N ASN A 22 -18.91 1.31 -10.07
CA ASN A 22 -18.94 0.36 -11.18
C ASN A 22 -20.30 0.30 -11.89
N ARG A 23 -21.41 0.52 -11.18
CA ARG A 23 -22.75 0.62 -11.82
C ARG A 23 -22.80 1.77 -12.81
N ILE A 24 -22.23 2.91 -12.42
CA ILE A 24 -22.19 4.12 -13.25
C ILE A 24 -21.21 3.93 -14.40
N LEU A 25 -20.05 3.32 -14.15
CA LEU A 25 -19.08 3.02 -15.18
C LEU A 25 -19.67 2.09 -16.25
N PHE A 26 -20.37 1.02 -15.84
CA PHE A 26 -21.08 0.13 -16.74
C PHE A 26 -22.15 0.86 -17.55
N LEU A 27 -22.99 1.68 -16.90
CA LEU A 27 -23.99 2.47 -17.59
C LEU A 27 -23.39 3.45 -18.61
N LEU A 28 -22.26 4.10 -18.29
CA LEU A 28 -21.57 5.01 -19.22
C LEU A 28 -21.05 4.29 -20.46
N GLU A 29 -20.52 3.06 -20.30
CA GLU A 29 -20.11 2.24 -21.45
C GLU A 29 -21.32 1.83 -22.31
N GLU A 30 -22.43 1.43 -21.69
CA GLU A 30 -23.65 1.06 -22.40
C GLU A 30 -24.33 2.27 -23.08
N LEU A 31 -24.22 3.47 -22.50
CA LEU A 31 -24.71 4.71 -23.09
C LEU A 31 -23.88 5.17 -24.30
N GLN A 32 -22.63 4.70 -24.40
CA GLN A 32 -21.65 5.08 -25.42
C GLN A 32 -21.46 6.60 -25.52
N VAL A 33 -21.38 7.27 -24.36
CA VAL A 33 -21.11 8.70 -24.29
C VAL A 33 -19.65 8.99 -23.93
N PRO A 34 -19.05 10.06 -24.47
CA PRO A 34 -17.71 10.45 -24.06
C PRO A 34 -17.73 10.98 -22.63
N TYR A 35 -16.82 10.47 -21.80
CA TYR A 35 -16.60 10.90 -20.43
C TYR A 35 -15.13 10.75 -20.04
N MET A 36 -14.70 11.48 -19.01
CA MET A 36 -13.39 11.33 -18.38
C MET A 36 -13.52 10.44 -17.14
N LEU A 37 -12.63 9.46 -17.00
CA LEU A 37 -12.55 8.63 -15.80
C LEU A 37 -11.44 9.15 -14.89
N LYS A 38 -11.77 9.60 -13.69
CA LYS A 38 -10.79 9.92 -12.64
C LYS A 38 -10.84 8.86 -11.56
N THR A 39 -9.78 8.07 -11.45
CA THR A 39 -9.70 6.93 -10.53
C THR A 39 -9.12 7.33 -9.17
N TYR A 40 -9.68 6.75 -8.12
CA TYR A 40 -9.27 6.90 -6.73
C TYR A 40 -9.04 5.50 -6.15
N ARG A 41 -8.02 5.38 -5.29
CA ARG A 41 -7.70 4.12 -4.61
C ARG A 41 -8.23 4.10 -3.20
N ARG A 42 -8.56 2.91 -2.71
CA ARG A 42 -8.87 2.70 -1.30
C ARG A 42 -7.59 2.74 -0.50
N ASP A 43 -7.69 3.19 0.72
CA ASP A 43 -6.60 3.04 1.68
C ASP A 43 -6.26 1.55 1.85
N ALA A 44 -4.99 1.20 1.71
CA ALA A 44 -4.56 -0.20 1.63
C ALA A 44 -4.78 -0.98 2.94
N VAL A 45 -4.97 -0.27 4.06
CA VAL A 45 -5.14 -0.86 5.40
C VAL A 45 -6.62 -0.93 5.77
N THR A 46 -7.28 0.22 5.80
CA THR A 46 -8.66 0.37 6.23
C THR A 46 -9.67 -0.04 5.15
N ARG A 47 -9.23 -0.10 3.88
CA ARG A 47 -10.06 -0.29 2.68
C ARG A 47 -11.13 0.80 2.51
N LEU A 48 -11.03 1.91 3.24
CA LEU A 48 -11.93 3.06 3.11
C LEU A 48 -11.51 3.96 1.95
N ALA A 49 -12.37 4.89 1.57
CA ALA A 49 -12.04 5.94 0.61
C ALA A 49 -10.93 6.84 1.16
N GLY A 50 -9.94 7.18 0.33
CA GLY A 50 -8.90 8.16 0.68
C GLY A 50 -9.45 9.59 0.83
N PRO A 51 -8.68 10.53 1.41
CA PRO A 51 -9.13 11.90 1.66
C PRO A 51 -9.40 12.67 0.36
N ASP A 52 -8.82 12.25 -0.77
CA ASP A 52 -8.88 12.96 -2.05
C ASP A 52 -10.31 13.14 -2.57
N LEU A 53 -11.23 12.20 -2.29
CA LEU A 53 -12.63 12.35 -2.69
C LEU A 53 -13.35 13.51 -1.98
N LYS A 54 -12.86 13.94 -0.80
CA LYS A 54 -13.41 15.11 -0.11
C LYS A 54 -13.15 16.41 -0.85
N SER A 55 -12.15 16.44 -1.73
CA SER A 55 -11.89 17.60 -2.60
C SER A 55 -12.97 17.79 -3.67
N ILE A 56 -13.74 16.74 -3.97
CA ILE A 56 -14.83 16.79 -4.95
C ILE A 56 -16.17 16.99 -4.26
N HIS A 57 -16.46 16.22 -3.21
CA HIS A 57 -17.69 16.38 -2.43
C HIS A 57 -17.43 16.15 -0.94
N PRO A 58 -17.95 17.00 -0.02
CA PRO A 58 -17.63 16.94 1.42
C PRO A 58 -17.84 15.58 2.10
N LEU A 59 -18.78 14.78 1.61
CA LEU A 59 -19.02 13.42 2.11
C LEU A 59 -17.83 12.46 1.88
N GLY A 60 -16.97 12.72 0.90
CA GLY A 60 -15.82 11.87 0.58
C GLY A 60 -16.21 10.43 0.17
N ARG A 61 -17.38 10.25 -0.43
CA ARG A 61 -17.94 8.95 -0.84
C ARG A 61 -17.98 8.83 -2.37
N SER A 62 -18.05 7.60 -2.85
CA SER A 62 -18.21 7.23 -4.26
C SER A 62 -19.54 6.50 -4.45
N PRO A 63 -20.23 6.66 -5.60
CA PRO A 63 -19.84 7.45 -6.78
C PRO A 63 -20.03 8.97 -6.63
N VAL A 64 -19.28 9.73 -7.43
CA VAL A 64 -19.56 11.15 -7.74
C VAL A 64 -19.42 11.35 -9.24
N LEU A 65 -20.38 12.04 -9.86
CA LEU A 65 -20.32 12.47 -11.25
C LEU A 65 -20.21 13.99 -11.29
N THR A 66 -19.31 14.51 -12.11
CA THR A 66 -19.28 15.93 -12.47
C THR A 66 -19.79 16.08 -13.89
N ASP A 67 -20.68 17.04 -14.12
CA ASP A 67 -21.18 17.40 -15.46
C ASP A 67 -21.13 18.93 -15.62
N GLY A 68 -20.04 19.41 -16.22
CA GLY A 68 -19.71 20.83 -16.25
C GLY A 68 -19.62 21.40 -14.82
N PRO A 69 -20.45 22.38 -14.42
CA PRO A 69 -20.45 22.94 -13.07
C PRO A 69 -21.20 22.09 -12.04
N LEU A 70 -21.91 21.03 -12.46
CA LEU A 70 -22.74 20.22 -11.57
C LEU A 70 -21.90 19.15 -10.87
N THR A 71 -22.09 18.98 -9.57
CA THR A 71 -21.58 17.83 -8.81
C THR A 71 -22.77 17.00 -8.35
N ILE A 72 -22.85 15.76 -8.84
CA ILE A 72 -23.99 14.88 -8.66
C ILE A 72 -23.53 13.68 -7.82
N ILE A 73 -24.22 13.48 -6.70
CA ILE A 73 -24.00 12.37 -5.78
C ILE A 73 -25.25 11.48 -5.72
N GLU A 74 -25.09 10.33 -5.09
CA GLU A 74 -26.06 9.22 -5.00
C GLU A 74 -26.23 8.46 -6.32
N THR A 75 -26.09 7.13 -6.24
CA THR A 75 -26.07 6.24 -7.43
C THR A 75 -27.30 6.44 -8.31
N ASN A 76 -28.50 6.42 -7.74
CA ASN A 76 -29.75 6.47 -8.50
C ASN A 76 -30.00 7.84 -9.12
N ASN A 77 -29.56 8.90 -8.44
CA ASN A 77 -29.63 10.26 -8.96
C ASN A 77 -28.66 10.44 -10.15
N ILE A 78 -27.45 9.89 -10.06
CA ILE A 78 -26.49 9.86 -11.19
C ILE A 78 -27.07 9.08 -12.38
N ILE A 79 -27.66 7.89 -12.14
CA ILE A 79 -28.30 7.10 -13.20
C ILE A 79 -29.43 7.88 -13.86
N SER A 80 -30.29 8.51 -13.05
CA SER A 80 -31.42 9.31 -13.55
C SER A 80 -30.94 10.49 -14.40
N HIS A 81 -29.93 11.23 -13.93
CA HIS A 81 -29.30 12.32 -14.70
C HIS A 81 -28.76 11.83 -16.05
N LEU A 82 -28.02 10.72 -16.05
CA LEU A 82 -27.48 10.14 -17.28
C LEU A 82 -28.60 9.71 -18.25
N LEU A 83 -29.68 9.11 -17.76
CA LEU A 83 -30.78 8.67 -18.61
C LEU A 83 -31.64 9.84 -19.11
N THR A 84 -31.77 10.92 -18.34
CA THR A 84 -32.52 12.11 -18.78
C THR A 84 -31.75 12.91 -19.83
N HIS A 85 -30.42 13.03 -19.69
CA HIS A 85 -29.63 13.96 -20.49
C HIS A 85 -28.76 13.30 -21.58
N TYR A 86 -28.43 12.01 -21.43
CA TYR A 86 -27.47 11.33 -22.31
C TYR A 86 -28.02 10.09 -23.02
N TYR A 87 -29.17 9.57 -22.60
CA TYR A 87 -29.81 8.43 -23.27
C TYR A 87 -30.53 8.86 -24.55
N ASN A 88 -30.10 8.26 -25.67
CA ASN A 88 -30.80 8.36 -26.95
C ASN A 88 -31.18 6.95 -27.44
N PRO A 89 -32.48 6.59 -27.49
CA PRO A 89 -32.94 5.28 -27.95
C PRO A 89 -32.62 5.00 -29.42
N GLU A 90 -32.30 6.02 -30.23
CA GLU A 90 -31.83 5.84 -31.60
C GLU A 90 -30.36 5.38 -31.68
N ARG A 91 -29.58 5.59 -30.60
CA ARG A 91 -28.15 5.24 -30.53
C ARG A 91 -27.92 3.91 -29.82
N VAL A 92 -28.58 3.72 -28.69
CA VAL A 92 -28.43 2.55 -27.81
C VAL A 92 -29.80 2.14 -27.26
N SER A 93 -30.00 0.85 -26.97
CA SER A 93 -31.26 0.35 -26.39
C SER A 93 -31.06 0.02 -24.91
N LEU A 94 -31.60 0.85 -24.02
CA LEU A 94 -31.53 0.70 -22.56
C LEU A 94 -32.91 0.73 -21.89
N GLY A 95 -33.94 0.34 -22.64
CA GLY A 95 -35.32 0.32 -22.18
C GLY A 95 -36.12 1.58 -22.55
N PRO A 96 -37.36 1.71 -22.04
CA PRO A 96 -38.16 2.93 -22.21
C PRO A 96 -37.47 4.14 -21.55
N LYS A 97 -37.81 5.36 -21.96
CA LYS A 97 -37.28 6.55 -21.28
C LYS A 97 -37.91 6.65 -19.89
N LEU A 98 -37.08 7.02 -18.90
CA LEU A 98 -37.58 7.30 -17.56
C LEU A 98 -38.62 8.41 -17.58
N GLY A 99 -39.68 8.23 -16.79
CA GLY A 99 -40.77 9.20 -16.63
C GLY A 99 -41.86 9.07 -17.69
N GLU A 100 -41.71 8.19 -18.68
CA GLU A 100 -42.84 7.83 -19.56
C GLU A 100 -43.96 7.19 -18.75
N LYS A 101 -45.22 7.49 -19.12
CA LYS A 101 -46.41 6.93 -18.46
C LYS A 101 -46.73 5.53 -19.01
N SER A 102 -45.80 4.60 -18.80
CA SER A 102 -45.89 3.19 -19.19
C SER A 102 -45.45 2.30 -18.03
N GLN A 103 -45.93 1.06 -18.00
CA GLN A 103 -45.55 0.13 -16.93
C GLN A 103 -44.05 -0.20 -17.00
N GLU A 104 -43.49 -0.28 -18.20
CA GLU A 104 -42.11 -0.62 -18.43
C GLU A 104 -41.15 0.49 -17.94
N SER A 105 -41.55 1.76 -18.10
CA SER A 105 -40.81 2.91 -17.55
C SER A 105 -40.83 2.92 -16.01
N ILE A 106 -42.00 2.61 -15.43
CA ILE A 106 -42.14 2.45 -13.98
C ILE A 106 -41.31 1.28 -13.47
N ASP A 107 -41.27 0.16 -14.20
CA ASP A 107 -40.47 -1.01 -13.83
C ASP A 107 -38.97 -0.70 -13.90
N VAL A 108 -38.48 0.01 -14.93
CA VAL A 108 -37.07 0.46 -15.02
C VAL A 108 -36.72 1.33 -13.80
N GLY A 109 -37.51 2.38 -13.54
CA GLY A 109 -37.28 3.26 -12.39
C GLY A 109 -37.37 2.51 -11.06
N GLY A 110 -38.36 1.63 -10.92
CA GLY A 110 -38.57 0.81 -9.73
C GLY A 110 -37.39 -0.10 -9.43
N TRP A 111 -36.82 -0.77 -10.43
CA TRP A 111 -35.64 -1.62 -10.25
C TRP A 111 -34.36 -0.82 -9.95
N ILE A 112 -34.19 0.37 -10.54
CA ILE A 112 -33.07 1.27 -10.19
C ILE A 112 -33.17 1.64 -8.70
N GLU A 113 -34.37 2.01 -8.22
CA GLU A 113 -34.58 2.31 -6.81
C GLU A 113 -34.40 1.08 -5.91
N PHE A 114 -34.98 -0.06 -6.29
CA PHE A 114 -34.91 -1.32 -5.56
C PHE A 114 -33.45 -1.77 -5.34
N ALA A 115 -32.57 -1.50 -6.30
CA ALA A 115 -31.15 -1.83 -6.21
C ALA A 115 -30.49 -1.24 -4.95
N GLU A 116 -30.85 -0.01 -4.54
CA GLU A 116 -30.28 0.66 -3.36
C GLU A 116 -31.22 0.58 -2.15
N ALA A 117 -32.50 0.91 -2.34
CA ALA A 117 -33.48 1.08 -1.27
C ALA A 117 -33.98 -0.24 -0.66
N SER A 118 -33.77 -1.38 -1.35
CA SER A 118 -34.11 -2.71 -0.84
C SER A 118 -32.86 -3.57 -0.70
N VAL A 119 -32.25 -3.98 -1.81
CA VAL A 119 -31.17 -4.97 -1.81
C VAL A 119 -29.95 -4.50 -1.02
N MET A 120 -29.45 -3.29 -1.30
CA MET A 120 -28.26 -2.78 -0.60
C MET A 120 -28.58 -2.32 0.82
N LEU A 121 -29.78 -1.79 1.08
CA LEU A 121 -30.22 -1.43 2.43
C LEU A 121 -30.10 -2.63 3.38
N HIS A 122 -30.68 -3.77 3.01
CA HIS A 122 -30.60 -4.99 3.81
C HIS A 122 -29.21 -5.65 3.73
N GLY A 123 -28.60 -5.70 2.55
CA GLY A 123 -27.29 -6.31 2.33
C GLY A 123 -26.16 -5.66 3.12
N ILE A 124 -26.09 -4.32 3.14
CA ILE A 124 -25.06 -3.57 3.89
C ILE A 124 -25.27 -3.71 5.39
N ALA A 125 -26.51 -3.64 5.87
CA ALA A 125 -26.80 -3.79 7.30
C ALA A 125 -26.33 -5.16 7.81
N LEU A 126 -26.63 -6.22 7.07
CA LEU A 126 -26.17 -7.57 7.37
C LEU A 126 -24.63 -7.69 7.29
N PHE A 127 -24.01 -7.08 6.27
CA PHE A 127 -22.56 -7.02 6.15
C PHE A 127 -21.88 -6.35 7.35
N TYR A 128 -22.43 -5.24 7.86
CA TYR A 128 -21.88 -4.56 9.03
C TYR A 128 -22.07 -5.38 10.31
N ALA A 129 -23.19 -6.07 10.48
CA ALA A 129 -23.37 -7.01 11.59
C ALA A 129 -22.31 -8.13 11.55
N ILE A 130 -22.06 -8.70 10.37
CA ILE A 130 -21.02 -9.70 10.13
C ILE A 130 -19.63 -9.15 10.46
N LYS A 131 -19.26 -8.00 9.90
CA LYS A 131 -17.93 -7.39 10.06
C LYS A 131 -17.67 -6.90 11.47
N GLY A 132 -18.71 -6.45 12.18
CA GLY A 132 -18.64 -6.01 13.58
C GLY A 132 -18.54 -7.15 14.60
N GLY A 133 -18.51 -8.41 14.16
CA GLY A 133 -18.43 -9.57 15.06
C GLY A 133 -19.75 -9.94 15.74
N ALA A 134 -20.87 -9.35 15.31
CA ALA A 134 -22.19 -9.61 15.88
C ALA A 134 -22.89 -10.84 15.28
N GLY A 135 -22.29 -11.46 14.25
CA GLY A 135 -22.79 -12.69 13.63
C GLY A 135 -22.33 -13.97 14.33
N SER A 136 -23.10 -15.05 14.21
CA SER A 136 -22.72 -16.37 14.71
C SER A 136 -22.23 -17.27 13.58
N GLN A 137 -21.58 -18.38 13.93
CA GLN A 137 -21.07 -19.34 12.96
C GLN A 137 -22.19 -20.03 12.15
N HIS A 138 -23.39 -20.17 12.75
CA HIS A 138 -24.49 -20.96 12.20
C HIS A 138 -25.74 -20.12 11.87
N GLY A 139 -25.66 -18.79 11.85
CA GLY A 139 -26.81 -17.93 11.48
C GLY A 139 -27.88 -17.87 12.57
N THR A 140 -27.46 -18.00 13.83
CA THR A 140 -28.35 -18.10 14.99
C THR A 140 -28.48 -16.78 15.76
N ALA A 141 -27.62 -15.79 15.49
CA ALA A 141 -27.67 -14.53 16.24
C ALA A 141 -28.96 -13.76 15.93
N PRO A 142 -29.58 -13.10 16.93
CA PRO A 142 -30.81 -12.32 16.71
C PRO A 142 -30.65 -11.26 15.61
N VAL A 143 -29.51 -10.58 15.56
CA VAL A 143 -29.22 -9.56 14.55
C VAL A 143 -29.17 -10.13 13.13
N GLU A 144 -28.68 -11.36 12.97
CA GLU A 144 -28.64 -12.06 11.68
C GLU A 144 -30.04 -12.42 11.22
N LYS A 145 -30.88 -12.96 12.11
CA LYS A 145 -32.27 -13.33 11.79
C LYS A 145 -33.09 -12.11 11.38
N VAL A 146 -32.92 -10.99 12.09
CA VAL A 146 -33.60 -9.73 11.75
C VAL A 146 -33.10 -9.18 10.42
N GLY A 147 -31.78 -9.12 10.22
CA GLY A 147 -31.19 -8.61 8.98
C GLY A 147 -31.49 -9.49 7.76
N ALA A 148 -31.52 -10.81 7.93
CA ALA A 148 -31.79 -11.77 6.87
C ALA A 148 -33.24 -11.72 6.37
N ARG A 149 -34.21 -11.34 7.21
CA ARG A 149 -35.62 -11.33 6.83
C ARG A 149 -35.90 -10.44 5.61
N GLY A 150 -35.38 -9.22 5.62
CA GLY A 150 -35.54 -8.28 4.50
C GLY A 150 -34.81 -8.76 3.26
N LEU A 151 -33.53 -9.14 3.42
CA LEU A 151 -32.72 -9.60 2.31
C LEU A 151 -33.27 -10.85 1.63
N LYS A 152 -33.82 -11.79 2.41
CA LYS A 152 -34.48 -12.99 1.88
C LYS A 152 -35.67 -12.61 1.00
N ALA A 153 -36.54 -11.73 1.48
CA ALA A 153 -37.70 -11.27 0.70
C ALA A 153 -37.26 -10.57 -0.61
N ASP A 154 -36.19 -9.79 -0.57
CA ASP A 154 -35.66 -9.13 -1.76
C ASP A 154 -35.15 -10.14 -2.80
N LEU A 155 -34.38 -11.14 -2.36
CA LEU A 155 -33.83 -12.19 -3.23
C LEU A 155 -34.93 -13.07 -3.84
N GLU A 156 -35.93 -13.45 -3.05
CA GLU A 156 -37.10 -14.20 -3.52
C GLU A 156 -37.92 -13.38 -4.53
N TYR A 157 -38.07 -12.06 -4.30
CA TYR A 157 -38.74 -11.18 -5.25
C TYR A 157 -38.00 -11.09 -6.59
N VAL A 158 -36.68 -10.90 -6.57
CA VAL A 158 -35.86 -10.88 -7.80
C VAL A 158 -36.00 -12.19 -8.57
N GLU A 159 -35.85 -13.33 -7.89
CA GLU A 159 -35.96 -14.65 -8.52
C GLU A 159 -37.35 -14.87 -9.12
N ALA A 160 -38.42 -14.52 -8.40
CA ALA A 160 -39.79 -14.67 -8.87
C ALA A 160 -40.07 -13.81 -10.10
N ARG A 161 -39.62 -12.54 -10.10
CA ARG A 161 -39.80 -11.62 -11.22
C ARG A 161 -39.01 -12.06 -12.45
N LEU A 162 -37.77 -12.49 -12.28
CA LEU A 162 -36.98 -13.04 -13.39
C LEU A 162 -37.66 -14.28 -13.97
N LYS A 163 -38.17 -15.20 -13.14
CA LYS A 163 -38.89 -16.39 -13.62
C LYS A 163 -40.15 -16.01 -14.41
N GLU A 164 -40.95 -15.10 -13.88
CA GLU A 164 -42.18 -14.60 -14.53
C GLU A 164 -41.88 -13.93 -15.87
N ASN A 165 -40.81 -13.14 -15.91
CA ASN A 165 -40.39 -12.37 -17.08
C ASN A 165 -39.41 -13.13 -17.98
N ARG A 166 -39.27 -14.45 -17.85
CA ARG A 166 -38.39 -15.29 -18.69
C ARG A 166 -36.91 -14.84 -18.69
N GLY A 167 -36.44 -14.37 -17.54
CA GLY A 167 -35.06 -14.03 -17.25
C GLY A 167 -34.71 -12.55 -17.40
N VAL A 168 -35.66 -11.65 -17.67
CA VAL A 168 -35.38 -10.22 -17.77
C VAL A 168 -36.05 -9.44 -16.63
N LEU A 169 -35.45 -8.35 -16.17
CA LEU A 169 -36.04 -7.54 -15.09
C LEU A 169 -37.31 -6.82 -15.56
N VAL A 170 -37.27 -6.26 -16.77
CA VAL A 170 -38.37 -5.50 -17.38
C VAL A 170 -38.93 -6.28 -18.55
N LYS A 171 -40.22 -6.62 -18.48
CA LYS A 171 -40.88 -7.44 -19.50
C LYS A 171 -40.81 -6.77 -20.87
N GLY A 172 -40.41 -7.53 -21.89
CA GLY A 172 -40.29 -7.04 -23.26
C GLY A 172 -38.94 -6.40 -23.60
N PHE A 173 -38.02 -6.30 -22.65
CA PHE A 173 -36.68 -5.75 -22.86
C PHE A 173 -35.63 -6.74 -22.42
N GLU A 174 -34.72 -7.12 -23.33
CA GLU A 174 -33.62 -8.05 -23.01
C GLU A 174 -32.62 -7.46 -22.01
N PHE A 175 -32.47 -6.13 -22.02
CA PHE A 175 -31.58 -5.38 -21.15
C PHE A 175 -32.04 -3.92 -21.05
N THR A 176 -31.84 -3.32 -19.89
CA THR A 176 -32.21 -1.95 -19.55
C THR A 176 -31.17 -1.32 -18.62
N SER A 177 -31.30 -0.01 -18.36
CA SER A 177 -30.48 0.65 -17.35
C SER A 177 -30.68 0.09 -15.93
N ALA A 178 -31.82 -0.53 -15.63
CA ALA A 178 -32.07 -1.20 -14.36
C ALA A 178 -31.13 -2.37 -14.14
N ASP A 179 -30.74 -3.08 -15.20
CA ASP A 179 -29.81 -4.19 -15.12
C ASP A 179 -28.41 -3.72 -14.70
N CYS A 180 -27.97 -2.54 -15.18
CA CYS A 180 -26.72 -1.91 -14.76
C CYS A 180 -26.70 -1.61 -13.25
N ALA A 181 -27.85 -1.21 -12.69
CA ALA A 181 -27.98 -0.93 -11.26
C ALA A 181 -28.00 -2.23 -10.43
N MET A 182 -28.87 -3.16 -10.81
CA MET A 182 -29.17 -4.37 -10.06
C MET A 182 -28.02 -5.37 -10.03
N VAL A 183 -27.28 -5.55 -11.14
CA VAL A 183 -26.25 -6.61 -11.24
C VAL A 183 -25.19 -6.45 -10.15
N TYR A 184 -24.74 -5.22 -9.90
CA TYR A 184 -23.79 -4.93 -8.82
C TYR A 184 -24.39 -5.21 -7.44
N SER A 185 -25.66 -4.83 -7.19
CA SER A 185 -26.30 -5.06 -5.89
C SER A 185 -26.34 -6.53 -5.54
N ILE A 186 -26.79 -7.35 -6.49
CA ILE A 186 -26.93 -8.79 -6.30
C ILE A 186 -25.55 -9.45 -6.23
N ASP A 187 -24.57 -9.04 -7.04
CA ASP A 187 -23.22 -9.60 -6.96
C ASP A 187 -22.53 -9.31 -5.62
N ILE A 188 -22.64 -8.07 -5.11
CA ILE A 188 -22.14 -7.74 -3.77
C ILE A 188 -22.82 -8.58 -2.70
N VAL A 189 -24.15 -8.72 -2.74
CA VAL A 189 -24.87 -9.56 -1.78
C VAL A 189 -24.40 -11.01 -1.90
N GLY A 190 -24.34 -11.56 -3.11
CA GLY A 190 -23.87 -12.93 -3.36
C GLY A 190 -22.48 -13.17 -2.77
N ARG A 191 -21.59 -12.20 -2.90
CA ARG A 191 -20.24 -12.29 -2.33
C ARG A 191 -20.20 -12.13 -0.81
N ILE A 192 -21.02 -11.26 -0.21
CA ILE A 192 -21.20 -11.20 1.25
C ILE A 192 -21.64 -12.57 1.77
N LEU A 193 -22.66 -13.16 1.14
CA LEU A 193 -23.16 -14.48 1.49
C LEU A 193 -22.10 -15.57 1.24
N GLY A 194 -21.27 -15.41 0.21
CA GLY A 194 -20.13 -16.27 -0.11
C GLY A 194 -19.07 -16.36 0.99
N THR A 195 -18.94 -15.33 1.85
CA THR A 195 -18.01 -15.35 3.00
C THR A 195 -18.46 -16.24 4.16
N ARG A 196 -19.69 -16.79 4.11
CA ARG A 196 -20.29 -17.62 5.16
C ARG A 196 -20.48 -19.06 4.69
N SER A 197 -20.60 -19.98 5.66
CA SER A 197 -20.82 -21.40 5.38
C SER A 197 -22.18 -21.62 4.69
N GLU A 198 -22.29 -22.70 3.94
CA GLU A 198 -23.56 -23.10 3.34
C GLU A 198 -24.65 -23.33 4.40
N GLU A 199 -24.28 -23.91 5.54
CA GLU A 199 -25.17 -24.10 6.69
C GLU A 199 -25.73 -22.76 7.21
N TRP A 200 -24.87 -21.76 7.40
CA TRP A 200 -25.27 -20.42 7.83
C TRP A 200 -26.29 -19.81 6.87
N ARG A 201 -26.06 -19.94 5.56
CA ARG A 201 -26.98 -19.45 4.52
C ARG A 201 -28.32 -20.16 4.55
N LYS A 202 -28.33 -21.49 4.65
CA LYS A 202 -29.55 -22.30 4.74
C LYS A 202 -30.38 -21.96 5.98
N ASN A 203 -29.75 -21.80 7.13
CA ASN A 203 -30.43 -21.45 8.38
C ASN A 203 -31.14 -20.09 8.33
N LEU A 204 -30.61 -19.15 7.53
CA LEU A 204 -31.20 -17.83 7.33
C LEU A 204 -32.07 -17.73 6.06
N GLY A 205 -32.10 -18.78 5.23
CA GLY A 205 -32.80 -18.78 3.94
C GLY A 205 -32.23 -17.78 2.94
N LEU A 206 -30.91 -17.58 2.94
CA LEU A 206 -30.22 -16.62 2.09
C LEU A 206 -29.50 -17.32 0.93
N GLU A 207 -30.15 -17.41 -0.22
CA GLU A 207 -29.58 -17.99 -1.43
C GLU A 207 -29.89 -17.14 -2.66
N ILE A 208 -28.93 -17.03 -3.57
CA ILE A 208 -29.16 -16.45 -4.89
C ILE A 208 -29.79 -17.53 -5.77
N GLY A 209 -31.01 -17.26 -6.25
CA GLY A 209 -31.77 -18.18 -7.08
C GLY A 209 -31.16 -18.44 -8.46
N GLN A 210 -31.68 -19.46 -9.15
CA GLN A 210 -31.09 -19.95 -10.40
C GLN A 210 -31.34 -19.00 -11.58
N GLU A 211 -32.52 -18.41 -11.67
CA GLU A 211 -32.83 -17.43 -12.71
C GLU A 211 -32.06 -16.13 -12.48
N THR A 212 -31.87 -15.76 -11.22
CA THR A 212 -31.01 -14.64 -10.81
C THR A 212 -29.56 -14.85 -11.28
N LYS A 213 -28.98 -16.02 -11.05
CA LYS A 213 -27.62 -16.35 -11.53
C LYS A 213 -27.50 -16.26 -13.05
N LYS A 214 -28.43 -16.88 -13.79
CA LYS A 214 -28.44 -16.82 -15.27
C LYS A 214 -28.56 -15.40 -15.80
N TRP A 215 -29.41 -14.58 -15.16
CA TRP A 215 -29.57 -13.18 -15.52
C TRP A 215 -28.29 -12.37 -15.27
N MET A 216 -27.63 -12.57 -14.13
CA MET A 216 -26.34 -11.93 -13.83
C MET A 216 -25.29 -12.32 -14.86
N GLU A 217 -25.17 -13.60 -15.21
CA GLU A 217 -24.23 -14.09 -16.22
C GLU A 217 -24.43 -13.38 -17.57
N ARG A 218 -25.69 -13.24 -18.02
CA ARG A 218 -26.00 -12.49 -19.25
C ARG A 218 -25.60 -11.02 -19.17
N CYS A 219 -25.85 -10.36 -18.04
CA CYS A 219 -25.46 -8.96 -17.83
C CYS A 219 -23.93 -8.81 -17.90
N MET A 220 -23.20 -9.73 -17.28
CA MET A 220 -21.74 -9.70 -17.21
C MET A 220 -21.07 -10.05 -18.54
N GLN A 221 -21.75 -10.73 -19.46
CA GLN A 221 -21.22 -11.01 -20.81
C GLN A 221 -21.27 -9.81 -21.77
N ARG A 222 -21.91 -8.71 -21.38
CA ARG A 222 -22.09 -7.56 -22.27
C ARG A 222 -20.77 -6.83 -22.52
N ALA A 223 -20.61 -6.31 -23.74
CA ALA A 223 -19.43 -5.55 -24.13
C ALA A 223 -19.20 -4.32 -23.22
N GLY A 224 -20.27 -3.62 -22.83
CA GLY A 224 -20.18 -2.49 -21.91
C GLY A 224 -19.69 -2.90 -20.51
N PHE A 225 -20.09 -4.08 -20.03
CA PHE A 225 -19.63 -4.59 -18.75
C PHE A 225 -18.13 -4.90 -18.78
N HIS A 226 -17.68 -5.65 -19.79
CA HIS A 226 -16.25 -5.94 -19.96
C HIS A 226 -15.41 -4.66 -20.12
N ALA A 227 -15.92 -3.65 -20.85
CA ALA A 227 -15.24 -2.38 -21.00
C ALA A 227 -15.11 -1.62 -19.66
N ALA A 228 -16.16 -1.62 -18.84
CA ALA A 228 -16.15 -1.01 -17.52
C ALA A 228 -15.14 -1.70 -16.58
N VAL A 229 -15.18 -3.03 -16.53
CA VAL A 229 -14.30 -3.85 -15.69
C VAL A 229 -12.82 -3.70 -16.10
N ARG A 230 -12.52 -3.61 -17.40
CA ARG A 230 -11.16 -3.30 -17.87
C ARG A 230 -10.68 -1.92 -17.43
N LYS A 231 -11.56 -0.90 -17.44
CA LYS A 231 -11.23 0.46 -16.97
C LYS A 231 -10.99 0.53 -15.46
N GLU A 232 -11.51 -0.41 -14.69
CA GLU A 232 -11.18 -0.61 -13.27
C GLU A 232 -9.80 -1.28 -13.06
N GLY A 233 -9.19 -1.82 -14.12
CA GLY A 233 -7.87 -2.48 -14.08
C GLY A 233 -7.93 -3.99 -13.88
N VAL A 234 -9.05 -4.64 -14.23
CA VAL A 234 -9.16 -6.10 -14.36
C VAL A 234 -8.62 -6.51 -15.73
N LYS A 235 -7.82 -7.60 -15.76
CA LYS A 235 -7.21 -8.09 -17.00
C LYS A 235 -8.25 -8.83 -17.85
N GLU A 236 -7.98 -8.86 -19.16
CA GLU A 236 -8.77 -9.64 -20.10
C GLU A 236 -8.75 -11.14 -19.72
N GLY A 237 -9.93 -11.74 -19.58
CA GLY A 237 -10.12 -13.11 -19.11
C GLY A 237 -10.40 -13.27 -17.61
N GLU A 238 -10.32 -12.20 -16.81
CA GLU A 238 -10.61 -12.20 -15.36
C GLU A 238 -11.95 -11.51 -15.02
N GLU A 239 -12.77 -11.14 -16.00
CA GLU A 239 -13.96 -10.30 -15.81
C GLU A 239 -15.06 -10.95 -14.94
N GLY A 240 -15.12 -12.28 -14.91
CA GLY A 240 -16.07 -13.03 -14.09
C GLY A 240 -15.85 -12.86 -12.57
N ASP A 241 -14.67 -12.40 -12.14
CA ASP A 241 -14.34 -12.15 -10.73
C ASP A 241 -13.98 -10.69 -10.43
N TRP A 242 -14.61 -9.75 -11.13
CA TRP A 242 -14.37 -8.31 -11.02
C TRP A 242 -14.50 -7.73 -9.59
N LEU A 243 -15.40 -8.28 -8.77
CA LEU A 243 -15.55 -7.92 -7.34
C LEU A 243 -14.81 -8.88 -6.37
N GLY A 244 -14.10 -9.89 -6.88
CA GLY A 244 -13.39 -10.90 -6.08
C GLY A 244 -12.35 -10.32 -5.14
N LYS A 245 -11.65 -9.29 -5.60
CA LYS A 245 -10.66 -8.54 -4.83
C LYS A 245 -11.22 -7.87 -3.58
N PHE A 246 -12.55 -7.64 -3.50
CA PHE A 246 -13.20 -7.04 -2.33
C PHE A 246 -13.60 -8.07 -1.27
N PHE A 247 -14.01 -9.28 -1.68
CA PHE A 247 -14.67 -10.26 -0.80
C PHE A 247 -13.89 -11.54 -0.53
N ASN A 248 -12.82 -11.80 -1.25
CA ASN A 248 -12.01 -12.97 -0.97
C ASN A 248 -10.85 -12.58 -0.02
N PRO A 249 -10.89 -12.99 1.26
CA PRO A 249 -9.76 -12.79 2.17
C PRO A 249 -8.53 -13.61 1.77
N ASN A 250 -8.68 -14.57 0.83
CA ASN A 250 -7.66 -15.48 0.33
C ASN A 250 -7.37 -15.34 -1.19
N LEU A 251 -7.99 -14.41 -1.95
CA LEU A 251 -7.41 -14.02 -3.24
C LEU A 251 -6.29 -13.04 -2.92
N PRO A 252 -5.05 -13.31 -3.39
CA PRO A 252 -3.96 -12.40 -3.15
C PRO A 252 -4.32 -11.06 -3.79
N ALA A 253 -4.06 -9.96 -3.09
CA ALA A 253 -4.05 -8.64 -3.71
C ALA A 253 -3.14 -8.71 -4.94
N ALA A 254 -3.73 -8.84 -6.14
CA ALA A 254 -3.08 -8.87 -7.43
C ALA A 254 -1.69 -9.53 -7.46
N VAL A 255 -1.43 -10.73 -6.89
CA VAL A 255 -0.06 -11.25 -6.61
C VAL A 255 0.97 -10.11 -6.61
N GLY A 256 0.80 -9.14 -5.71
CA GLY A 256 1.98 -8.64 -5.07
C GLY A 256 2.52 -9.89 -4.42
N GLU A 257 3.68 -10.37 -4.88
CA GLU A 257 4.59 -11.18 -4.06
C GLU A 257 4.35 -10.80 -2.60
N ARG A 258 4.25 -11.75 -1.65
CA ARG A 258 4.19 -11.40 -0.22
C ARG A 258 5.27 -10.37 0.04
N ARG A 259 4.85 -9.11 0.04
CA ARG A 259 5.81 -8.04 -0.16
C ARG A 259 6.15 -7.70 1.25
N ARG A 260 7.30 -8.17 1.66
CA ARG A 260 7.98 -7.70 2.85
C ARG A 260 7.69 -6.21 2.99
N ARG A 261 7.12 -5.80 4.11
CA ARG A 261 7.01 -4.36 4.41
C ARG A 261 8.37 -3.87 4.87
N SER A 262 8.68 -2.63 4.50
CA SER A 262 9.86 -1.96 5.05
C SER A 262 9.71 -1.86 6.56
N GLN A 263 10.78 -2.15 7.28
CA GLN A 263 10.84 -2.12 8.74
C GLN A 263 11.70 -0.95 9.20
N PHE A 264 11.45 -0.51 10.42
CA PHE A 264 12.38 0.31 11.17
C PHE A 264 13.59 -0.52 11.61
N ARG A 265 14.80 0.02 11.38
CA ARG A 265 16.06 -0.55 11.88
C ARG A 265 16.70 0.43 12.88
N PRO A 266 16.91 0.03 14.15
CA PRO A 266 17.45 0.94 15.15
C PRO A 266 18.93 1.24 14.93
N CYS A 267 19.39 2.40 15.39
CA CYS A 267 20.79 2.81 15.26
C CYS A 267 21.36 3.33 16.59
N ILE A 268 22.67 3.17 16.79
CA ILE A 268 23.43 3.78 17.89
C ILE A 268 24.71 4.36 17.30
N ASP A 269 24.77 5.67 17.17
CA ASP A 269 25.96 6.36 16.68
C ASP A 269 26.85 6.77 17.86
N LEU A 270 28.11 6.34 17.82
CA LEU A 270 29.08 6.56 18.88
C LEU A 270 30.15 7.54 18.43
N HIS A 271 30.42 8.54 19.26
CA HIS A 271 31.55 9.44 19.09
C HIS A 271 32.16 9.73 20.45
N GLU A 272 33.46 9.45 20.61
CA GLU A 272 34.16 9.59 21.89
C GLU A 272 33.54 8.76 23.01
N GLY A 273 33.06 7.55 22.67
CA GLY A 273 32.46 6.60 23.62
C GLY A 273 31.04 6.95 24.05
N VAL A 274 30.44 8.02 23.51
CA VAL A 274 29.10 8.50 23.88
C VAL A 274 28.15 8.40 22.70
N VAL A 275 26.88 8.09 22.97
CA VAL A 275 25.83 8.11 21.95
C VAL A 275 25.53 9.55 21.53
N LYS A 276 25.73 9.87 20.26
CA LYS A 276 25.49 11.21 19.71
C LYS A 276 24.72 11.13 18.41
N GLN A 277 23.88 12.11 18.15
CA GLN A 277 23.28 12.30 16.84
C GLN A 277 23.95 13.48 16.16
N ILE A 278 24.54 13.26 15.00
CA ILE A 278 25.35 14.24 14.26
C ILE A 278 24.65 14.70 12.98
N VAL A 279 24.98 15.90 12.51
CA VAL A 279 24.56 16.38 11.17
C VAL A 279 25.63 16.02 10.14
N GLY A 280 25.22 15.37 9.05
CA GLY A 280 26.10 14.93 7.97
C GLY A 280 26.99 16.06 7.41
N GLY A 281 28.24 15.73 7.11
CA GLY A 281 29.19 16.67 6.49
C GLY A 281 29.77 17.76 7.40
N THR A 282 29.48 17.76 8.71
CA THR A 282 30.06 18.72 9.68
C THR A 282 31.26 18.18 10.47
N LEU A 283 31.58 16.89 10.33
CA LEU A 283 32.79 16.30 10.90
C LEU A 283 34.03 16.80 10.13
N THR A 284 34.94 17.47 10.83
CA THR A 284 36.33 17.69 10.41
C THR A 284 37.26 17.05 11.44
N ASP A 285 38.57 16.96 11.15
CA ASP A 285 39.56 16.48 12.13
C ASP A 285 39.72 17.40 13.36
N SER A 286 39.08 18.56 13.35
CA SER A 286 38.97 19.44 14.51
C SER A 286 37.55 19.37 15.11
N ASP A 287 37.44 19.07 16.40
CA ASP A 287 36.16 19.01 17.15
C ASP A 287 35.34 20.32 17.10
N SER A 288 35.96 21.43 16.66
CA SER A 288 35.38 22.77 16.70
C SER A 288 34.20 23.01 15.74
N THR A 289 33.97 22.14 14.75
CA THR A 289 32.88 22.32 13.74
C THR A 289 31.75 21.30 13.84
N LEU A 290 31.83 20.34 14.77
CA LEU A 290 30.84 19.26 14.88
C LEU A 290 29.48 19.80 15.34
N LYS A 291 28.46 19.71 14.48
CA LYS A 291 27.08 19.98 14.89
C LYS A 291 26.43 18.69 15.38
N THR A 292 26.15 18.64 16.67
CA THR A 292 25.38 17.54 17.31
C THR A 292 23.94 17.98 17.53
N ASN A 293 23.00 17.18 17.05
CA ASN A 293 21.57 17.33 17.38
C ASN A 293 21.26 16.83 18.79
N PHE A 294 22.05 15.87 19.29
CA PHE A 294 21.85 15.26 20.60
C PHE A 294 23.12 14.61 21.15
N VAL A 295 23.27 14.62 22.47
CA VAL A 295 24.25 13.84 23.22
C VAL A 295 23.49 13.13 24.33
N ALA A 296 23.53 11.79 24.33
CA ALA A 296 22.79 11.01 25.30
C ALA A 296 23.41 11.08 26.69
N THR A 297 22.57 11.09 27.72
CA THR A 297 22.97 10.87 29.12
C THR A 297 23.03 9.38 29.47
N HIS A 298 22.40 8.52 28.67
CA HIS A 298 22.37 7.08 28.85
C HIS A 298 23.49 6.39 28.05
N SER A 299 23.93 5.23 28.54
CA SER A 299 24.99 4.45 27.90
C SER A 299 24.52 3.77 26.61
N PRO A 300 25.42 3.39 25.70
CA PRO A 300 25.08 2.58 24.53
C PRO A 300 24.35 1.27 24.89
N ALA A 301 24.75 0.63 26.00
CA ALA A 301 24.08 -0.57 26.51
C ALA A 301 22.61 -0.34 26.87
N TYR A 302 22.26 0.85 27.40
CA TYR A 302 20.88 1.18 27.70
C TYR A 302 20.00 1.16 26.42
N PHE A 303 20.47 1.78 25.34
CA PHE A 303 19.73 1.78 24.07
C PHE A 303 19.62 0.37 23.48
N ALA A 304 20.69 -0.42 23.52
CA ALA A 304 20.67 -1.81 23.09
C ALA A 304 19.67 -2.67 23.91
N GLN A 305 19.61 -2.49 25.25
CA GLN A 305 18.61 -3.15 26.10
C GLN A 305 17.18 -2.71 25.77
N LEU A 306 17.00 -1.43 25.47
CA LEU A 306 15.71 -0.89 25.06
C LEU A 306 15.25 -1.53 23.75
N TYR A 307 16.13 -1.62 22.75
CA TYR A 307 15.80 -2.30 21.51
C TYR A 307 15.52 -3.79 21.75
N ARG A 308 16.29 -4.45 22.64
CA ARG A 308 16.11 -5.87 23.00
C ARG A 308 14.74 -6.12 23.60
N LYS A 309 14.29 -5.25 24.48
CA LYS A 309 12.95 -5.30 25.09
C LYS A 309 11.84 -5.35 24.03
N TYR A 310 12.04 -4.68 22.90
CA TYR A 310 11.06 -4.63 21.80
C TYR A 310 11.37 -5.57 20.64
N ASN A 311 12.42 -6.40 20.73
CA ASN A 311 12.84 -7.34 19.69
C ASN A 311 13.07 -6.69 18.29
N LEU A 312 13.51 -5.43 18.26
CA LEU A 312 14.02 -4.73 17.07
C LEU A 312 15.41 -5.20 16.58
N THR A 313 15.48 -6.17 15.65
CA THR A 313 16.74 -6.72 15.12
C THR A 313 17.24 -6.03 13.84
N GLY A 314 18.47 -6.33 13.41
CA GLY A 314 19.09 -5.78 12.20
C GLY A 314 19.47 -4.30 12.33
N GLY A 315 19.45 -3.76 13.55
CA GLY A 315 19.95 -2.43 13.83
C GLY A 315 21.47 -2.37 13.82
N HIS A 316 22.04 -1.17 13.91
CA HIS A 316 23.48 -0.97 13.80
C HIS A 316 24.06 -0.05 14.87
N VAL A 317 25.29 -0.33 15.27
CA VAL A 317 26.13 0.52 16.11
C VAL A 317 27.27 1.06 15.24
N ILE A 318 27.35 2.38 15.04
CA ILE A 318 28.36 3.00 14.18
C ILE A 318 29.38 3.76 15.02
N LYS A 319 30.65 3.34 14.93
CA LYS A 319 31.78 4.00 15.56
C LYS A 319 32.28 5.15 14.68
N LEU A 320 32.01 6.38 15.09
CA LEU A 320 32.45 7.60 14.42
C LEU A 320 33.74 8.10 15.07
N GLY A 321 34.87 7.73 14.47
CA GLY A 321 36.19 8.09 14.97
C GLY A 321 36.74 7.15 16.05
N PRO A 322 37.88 7.51 16.68
CA PRO A 322 38.54 6.68 17.68
C PRO A 322 37.76 6.60 19.00
N ARG A 323 38.24 5.78 19.94
CA ARG A 323 37.74 5.69 21.34
C ARG A 323 36.28 5.23 21.48
N ASN A 324 35.78 4.44 20.53
CA ASN A 324 34.41 3.92 20.56
C ASN A 324 34.31 2.40 20.82
N ASP A 325 35.44 1.67 20.85
CA ASP A 325 35.40 0.20 20.88
C ASP A 325 34.82 -0.37 22.18
N GLU A 326 35.13 0.21 23.33
CA GLU A 326 34.55 -0.21 24.61
C GLU A 326 33.04 0.05 24.65
N ALA A 327 32.63 1.25 24.24
CA ALA A 327 31.22 1.66 24.13
C ALA A 327 30.41 0.76 23.17
N ALA A 328 30.99 0.42 22.02
CA ALA A 328 30.39 -0.50 21.06
C ALA A 328 30.30 -1.92 21.63
N THR A 329 31.33 -2.38 22.35
CA THR A 329 31.33 -3.67 23.05
C THR A 329 30.17 -3.75 24.04
N TRP A 330 29.95 -2.71 24.84
CA TRP A 330 28.81 -2.65 25.77
C TRP A 330 27.45 -2.75 25.06
N ALA A 331 27.29 -2.13 23.89
CA ALA A 331 26.05 -2.20 23.12
C ALA A 331 25.79 -3.62 22.57
N VAL A 332 26.78 -4.22 21.90
CA VAL A 332 26.59 -5.56 21.30
C VAL A 332 26.47 -6.67 22.36
N GLN A 333 27.08 -6.52 23.54
CA GLN A 333 26.92 -7.46 24.65
C GLN A 333 25.58 -7.30 25.40
N ALA A 334 25.01 -6.10 25.41
CA ALA A 334 23.69 -5.84 25.99
C ALA A 334 22.57 -6.51 25.17
N TRP A 335 22.78 -6.62 23.85
CA TRP A 335 21.95 -7.43 22.96
C TRP A 335 22.80 -8.30 22.01
N PRO A 336 23.25 -9.47 22.49
CA PRO A 336 24.01 -10.41 21.69
C PRO A 336 23.19 -10.86 20.48
N GLN A 337 23.81 -10.86 19.30
CA GLN A 337 23.22 -11.24 18.01
C GLN A 337 22.00 -10.38 17.60
N GLY A 338 21.81 -9.21 18.21
CA GLY A 338 20.71 -8.28 17.87
C GLY A 338 21.11 -7.09 17.01
N LEU A 339 22.39 -6.67 17.08
CA LEU A 339 22.90 -5.47 16.43
C LEU A 339 24.15 -5.78 15.60
N HIS A 340 24.28 -5.08 14.48
CA HIS A 340 25.49 -5.00 13.67
C HIS A 340 26.46 -3.96 14.26
N VAL A 341 27.75 -4.05 13.96
CA VAL A 341 28.75 -3.05 14.38
C VAL A 341 29.61 -2.57 13.22
N GLY A 342 29.76 -1.25 13.08
CA GLY A 342 30.51 -0.59 12.03
C GLY A 342 31.48 0.46 12.53
N GLY A 343 32.32 0.95 11.62
CA GLY A 343 33.33 1.97 11.89
C GLY A 343 34.69 1.38 12.28
N GLY A 344 35.65 1.44 11.36
CA GLY A 344 36.99 0.85 11.56
C GLY A 344 37.01 -0.68 11.53
N ILE A 345 36.03 -1.31 10.90
CA ILE A 345 36.04 -2.76 10.64
C ILE A 345 37.03 -3.07 9.52
N THR A 346 37.84 -4.10 9.71
CA THR A 346 38.89 -4.58 8.81
C THR A 346 38.89 -6.11 8.79
N GLY A 347 39.62 -6.70 7.84
CA GLY A 347 39.85 -8.15 7.83
C GLY A 347 40.43 -8.67 9.16
N ASP A 348 41.24 -7.88 9.86
CA ASP A 348 41.91 -8.32 11.10
C ASP A 348 40.96 -8.40 12.30
N ASN A 349 40.05 -7.45 12.45
CA ASN A 349 39.22 -7.33 13.66
C ASN A 349 37.77 -7.82 13.51
N ALA A 350 37.33 -8.14 12.29
CA ALA A 350 35.94 -8.52 12.02
C ALA A 350 35.47 -9.72 12.86
N GLN A 351 36.29 -10.77 12.93
CA GLN A 351 35.99 -11.99 13.69
C GLN A 351 35.80 -11.71 15.20
N GLU A 352 36.67 -10.86 15.77
CA GLU A 352 36.60 -10.47 17.18
C GLU A 352 35.27 -9.76 17.52
N TRP A 353 34.74 -8.95 16.59
CA TRP A 353 33.46 -8.26 16.80
C TRP A 353 32.27 -9.21 16.81
N LEU A 354 32.29 -10.25 15.97
CA LEU A 354 31.26 -11.30 15.99
C LEU A 354 31.32 -12.08 17.32
N GLU A 355 32.52 -12.41 17.79
CA GLU A 355 32.74 -13.09 19.08
C GLU A 355 32.30 -12.25 20.28
N LYS A 356 32.42 -10.91 20.20
CA LYS A 356 31.89 -9.97 21.21
C LYS A 356 30.36 -9.91 21.24
N GLY A 357 29.66 -10.48 20.26
CA GLY A 357 28.21 -10.56 20.22
C GLY A 357 27.54 -9.73 19.12
N ALA A 358 28.28 -9.11 18.21
CA ALA A 358 27.67 -8.51 17.02
C ALA A 358 27.02 -9.59 16.15
N GLN A 359 25.86 -9.28 15.56
CA GLN A 359 25.20 -10.17 14.60
C GLN A 359 25.96 -10.21 13.27
N LYS A 360 26.42 -9.04 12.82
CA LYS A 360 27.20 -8.83 11.60
C LYS A 360 28.18 -7.69 11.80
N VAL A 361 29.21 -7.63 10.97
CA VAL A 361 30.14 -6.50 10.92
C VAL A 361 29.86 -5.63 9.69
N ILE A 362 29.94 -4.32 9.85
CA ILE A 362 29.70 -3.33 8.81
C ILE A 362 31.04 -2.77 8.35
N VAL A 363 31.42 -3.07 7.11
CA VAL A 363 32.65 -2.57 6.50
C VAL A 363 32.36 -1.34 5.64
N THR A 364 33.22 -0.32 5.76
CA THR A 364 33.08 0.99 5.08
C THR A 364 34.36 1.34 4.31
N SER A 365 35.16 2.28 4.82
CA SER A 365 36.34 2.86 4.17
C SER A 365 37.47 1.88 3.92
N TRP A 366 37.53 0.75 4.65
CA TRP A 366 38.55 -0.27 4.44
C TRP A 366 38.48 -0.90 3.04
N LEU A 367 37.32 -0.88 2.38
CA LEU A 367 37.16 -1.34 0.99
C LEU A 367 37.72 -0.37 -0.06
N PHE A 368 38.16 0.84 0.32
CA PHE A 368 38.53 1.90 -0.61
C PHE A 368 39.95 2.45 -0.38
N PRO A 369 41.01 1.61 -0.41
CA PRO A 369 42.38 2.10 -0.30
C PRO A 369 42.68 3.14 -1.39
N GLY A 370 43.10 4.35 -0.98
CA GLY A 370 43.37 5.44 -1.92
C GLY A 370 42.14 5.90 -2.71
N CYS A 371 40.94 5.82 -2.11
CA CYS A 371 39.66 6.16 -2.75
C CYS A 371 39.30 5.28 -3.97
N ARG A 372 39.87 4.07 -4.06
CA ARG A 372 39.56 3.10 -5.11
C ARG A 372 38.99 1.83 -4.53
N PHE A 373 37.88 1.36 -5.07
CA PHE A 373 37.28 0.10 -4.63
C PHE A 373 38.26 -1.07 -4.81
N CYS A 374 38.44 -1.87 -3.77
CA CYS A 374 39.33 -3.02 -3.74
C CYS A 374 38.51 -4.30 -3.48
N LEU A 375 38.27 -5.06 -4.56
CA LEU A 375 37.51 -6.31 -4.50
C LEU A 375 38.21 -7.33 -3.60
N ASP A 376 39.52 -7.51 -3.73
CA ASP A 376 40.32 -8.46 -2.95
C ASP A 376 40.08 -8.35 -1.43
N ARG A 377 39.93 -7.13 -0.91
CA ARG A 377 39.63 -6.90 0.51
C ARG A 377 38.23 -7.39 0.90
N LEU A 378 37.24 -7.19 0.04
CA LEU A 378 35.89 -7.68 0.28
C LEU A 378 35.85 -9.22 0.22
N GLU A 379 36.56 -9.82 -0.74
CA GLU A 379 36.70 -11.28 -0.85
C GLU A 379 37.36 -11.86 0.41
N GLU A 380 38.48 -11.27 0.84
CA GLU A 380 39.21 -11.66 2.05
C GLU A 380 38.30 -11.64 3.28
N LEU A 381 37.59 -10.54 3.51
CA LEU A 381 36.68 -10.40 4.64
C LEU A 381 35.54 -11.43 4.57
N SER A 382 34.90 -11.55 3.41
CA SER A 382 33.82 -12.50 3.16
C SER A 382 34.27 -13.95 3.41
N SER A 383 35.45 -14.33 2.93
CA SER A 383 36.01 -15.66 3.17
C SER A 383 36.35 -15.92 4.64
N LYS A 384 36.77 -14.88 5.38
CA LYS A 384 37.18 -15.02 6.78
C LYS A 384 36.01 -15.16 7.74
N VAL A 385 34.94 -14.37 7.57
CA VAL A 385 33.82 -14.34 8.52
C VAL A 385 32.50 -14.87 7.97
N GLY A 386 32.46 -15.27 6.70
CA GLY A 386 31.24 -15.68 6.01
C GLY A 386 30.44 -14.48 5.50
N LYS A 387 30.00 -14.52 4.24
CA LYS A 387 29.34 -13.38 3.59
C LYS A 387 28.06 -12.94 4.32
N GLU A 388 27.34 -13.87 4.91
CA GLU A 388 26.12 -13.61 5.68
C GLU A 388 26.35 -12.72 6.91
N ASN A 389 27.60 -12.68 7.42
CA ASN A 389 28.02 -11.88 8.56
C ASN A 389 28.65 -10.54 8.15
N VAL A 390 28.68 -10.22 6.85
CA VAL A 390 29.21 -8.97 6.30
C VAL A 390 28.06 -8.08 5.84
N VAL A 391 28.07 -6.83 6.31
CA VAL A 391 27.28 -5.73 5.79
C VAL A 391 28.23 -4.76 5.09
N VAL A 392 27.92 -4.40 3.85
CA VAL A 392 28.68 -3.32 3.17
C VAL A 392 27.92 -2.02 3.32
N ASP A 393 28.55 -1.04 3.95
CA ASP A 393 28.02 0.33 4.02
C ASP A 393 28.53 1.15 2.85
N VAL A 394 27.58 1.54 2.00
CA VAL A 394 27.79 2.32 0.79
C VAL A 394 27.28 3.74 1.03
N SER A 395 28.06 4.48 1.83
CA SER A 395 27.83 5.90 2.09
C SER A 395 28.03 6.72 0.82
N CYS A 396 27.06 7.55 0.43
CA CYS A 396 27.08 8.24 -0.86
C CYS A 396 26.65 9.70 -0.80
N ARG A 397 27.08 10.46 -1.82
CA ARG A 397 26.63 11.83 -2.10
C ARG A 397 26.14 11.95 -3.53
N LYS A 398 25.16 12.82 -3.74
CA LYS A 398 24.63 13.12 -5.07
C LYS A 398 25.54 14.06 -5.84
N ARG A 399 25.78 13.75 -7.10
CA ARG A 399 26.56 14.54 -8.06
C ARG A 399 25.82 14.51 -9.40
N GLY A 400 25.09 15.58 -9.71
CA GLY A 400 24.13 15.59 -10.81
C GLY A 400 23.07 14.51 -10.61
N ASP A 401 22.97 13.59 -11.57
CA ASP A 401 22.01 12.48 -11.55
C ASP A 401 22.57 11.17 -10.98
N LYS A 402 23.77 11.21 -10.39
CA LYS A 402 24.49 10.03 -9.87
C LYS A 402 24.73 10.13 -8.37
N TRP A 403 24.87 8.98 -7.71
CA TRP A 403 25.36 8.88 -6.33
C TRP A 403 26.73 8.25 -6.35
N LEU A 404 27.72 8.97 -5.86
CA LEU A 404 29.09 8.49 -5.76
C LEU A 404 29.39 8.15 -4.30
N VAL A 405 30.09 7.04 -4.09
CA VAL A 405 30.52 6.61 -2.77
C VAL A 405 31.47 7.66 -2.20
N ALA A 406 31.26 8.01 -0.94
CA ALA A 406 32.06 8.98 -0.22
C ALA A 406 32.58 8.34 1.06
N MET A 407 33.88 8.48 1.30
CA MET A 407 34.58 7.93 2.46
C MET A 407 35.15 9.06 3.34
N ASN A 408 35.85 8.68 4.41
CA ASN A 408 36.49 9.60 5.35
C ASN A 408 35.50 10.67 5.89
N ARG A 409 34.36 10.21 6.40
CA ARG A 409 33.27 11.08 6.90
C ARG A 409 32.69 11.96 5.78
N TRP A 410 32.50 11.34 4.60
CA TRP A 410 31.91 11.93 3.39
C TRP A 410 32.69 13.10 2.79
N GLN A 411 33.99 13.20 3.07
CA GLN A 411 34.85 14.25 2.54
C GLN A 411 35.48 13.84 1.20
N ASP A 412 35.88 12.58 1.07
CA ASP A 412 36.58 12.08 -0.10
C ASP A 412 35.64 11.27 -0.98
N MET A 413 35.53 11.63 -2.25
CA MET A 413 34.75 10.88 -3.24
C MET A 413 35.60 9.75 -3.81
N THR A 414 35.03 8.56 -3.93
CA THR A 414 35.70 7.41 -4.54
C THR A 414 35.36 7.27 -6.02
N ASP A 415 35.99 6.30 -6.69
CA ASP A 415 35.71 5.94 -8.08
C ASP A 415 34.44 5.10 -8.28
N MET A 416 33.75 4.73 -7.19
CA MET A 416 32.60 3.85 -7.22
C MET A 416 31.28 4.62 -7.20
N GLU A 417 30.42 4.34 -8.16
CA GLU A 417 29.04 4.83 -8.21
C GLU A 417 28.11 3.84 -7.49
N VAL A 418 27.08 4.35 -6.81
CA VAL A 418 25.97 3.53 -6.27
C VAL A 418 24.93 3.35 -7.38
N ASN A 419 24.91 2.16 -7.96
CA ASN A 419 23.97 1.76 -9.01
C ASN A 419 23.77 0.24 -8.99
N GLN A 420 22.97 -0.28 -9.92
CA GLN A 420 22.70 -1.71 -9.99
C GLN A 420 23.96 -2.57 -10.16
N THR A 421 24.89 -2.15 -11.03
CA THR A 421 26.09 -2.93 -11.33
C THR A 421 27.01 -3.04 -10.12
N SER A 422 27.21 -1.95 -9.40
CA SER A 422 28.06 -1.94 -8.21
C SER A 422 27.43 -2.71 -7.05
N LEU A 423 26.12 -2.59 -6.84
CA LEU A 423 25.40 -3.36 -5.82
C LEU A 423 25.34 -4.85 -6.14
N ASP A 424 25.19 -5.23 -7.41
CA ASP A 424 25.24 -6.63 -7.85
C ASP A 424 26.61 -7.25 -7.55
N LEU A 425 27.71 -6.55 -7.88
CA LEU A 425 29.07 -7.00 -7.56
C LEU A 425 29.27 -7.22 -6.06
N LEU A 426 28.86 -6.25 -5.23
CA LEU A 426 29.02 -6.35 -3.77
C LEU A 426 28.18 -7.51 -3.19
N SER A 427 27.00 -7.79 -3.77
CA SER A 427 26.06 -8.79 -3.26
C SER A 427 26.58 -10.23 -3.29
N GLU A 428 27.62 -10.51 -4.07
CA GLU A 428 28.28 -11.82 -4.10
C GLU A 428 29.04 -12.10 -2.78
N TYR A 429 29.47 -11.05 -2.07
CA TYR A 429 30.40 -11.13 -0.95
C TYR A 429 29.87 -10.52 0.37
N CYS A 430 28.62 -10.06 0.39
CA CYS A 430 27.97 -9.60 1.63
C CYS A 430 26.54 -10.11 1.74
N GLY A 431 26.00 -10.08 2.95
CA GLY A 431 24.64 -10.54 3.26
C GLY A 431 23.61 -9.42 3.33
N GLU A 432 24.05 -8.16 3.41
CA GLU A 432 23.19 -7.00 3.62
C GLU A 432 23.89 -5.69 3.24
N PHE A 433 23.11 -4.67 2.87
CA PHE A 433 23.57 -3.32 2.60
C PHE A 433 23.10 -2.32 3.65
N LEU A 434 23.97 -1.37 3.96
CA LEU A 434 23.61 -0.13 4.64
C LEU A 434 23.90 1.04 3.69
N ILE A 435 22.89 1.84 3.34
CA ILE A 435 23.06 2.96 2.41
C ILE A 435 22.85 4.26 3.15
N HIS A 436 23.94 4.99 3.41
CA HIS A 436 23.89 6.32 3.98
C HIS A 436 23.81 7.39 2.90
N ALA A 437 22.77 8.21 2.92
CA ALA A 437 22.62 9.39 2.06
C ALA A 437 23.15 10.64 2.77
N ALA A 438 24.44 10.92 2.58
CA ALA A 438 25.16 11.92 3.37
C ALA A 438 24.64 13.36 3.21
N ASP A 439 24.04 13.69 2.06
CA ASP A 439 23.55 15.05 1.77
C ASP A 439 22.28 15.40 2.56
N VAL A 440 21.56 14.42 3.12
CA VAL A 440 20.35 14.63 3.93
C VAL A 440 20.51 14.17 5.39
N GLU A 441 21.66 13.58 5.75
CA GLU A 441 21.92 12.97 7.05
C GLU A 441 21.81 13.97 8.22
N GLY A 442 21.06 13.58 9.26
CA GLY A 442 20.81 14.41 10.44
C GLY A 442 20.02 15.71 10.22
N LEU A 443 19.52 16.00 9.01
CA LEU A 443 18.77 17.24 8.73
C LEU A 443 17.30 17.17 9.15
N CYS A 444 16.73 15.97 9.28
CA CYS A 444 15.30 15.74 9.56
C CYS A 444 14.38 16.49 8.57
N GLN A 445 14.77 16.58 7.29
CA GLN A 445 14.03 17.30 6.24
C GLN A 445 13.35 16.37 5.22
N GLY A 446 13.53 15.07 5.35
CA GLY A 446 13.05 14.04 4.43
C GLY A 446 14.20 13.26 3.81
N ILE A 447 13.87 12.07 3.31
CA ILE A 447 14.78 11.15 2.64
C ILE A 447 15.13 11.60 1.21
N ASP A 448 16.22 11.09 0.63
CA ASP A 448 16.45 11.14 -0.82
C ASP A 448 15.51 10.13 -1.51
N GLN A 449 14.34 10.62 -1.92
CA GLN A 449 13.29 9.80 -2.50
C GLN A 449 13.70 9.13 -3.82
N GLU A 450 14.52 9.80 -4.62
CA GLU A 450 14.97 9.21 -5.89
C GLU A 450 15.95 8.07 -5.61
N LEU A 451 16.90 8.26 -4.69
CA LEU A 451 17.81 7.18 -4.28
C LEU A 451 17.02 5.98 -3.73
N VAL A 452 16.06 6.19 -2.84
CA VAL A 452 15.25 5.11 -2.24
C VAL A 452 14.45 4.35 -3.31
N LYS A 453 13.88 5.07 -4.28
CA LYS A 453 13.18 4.46 -5.41
C LYS A 453 14.14 3.59 -6.24
N ARG A 454 15.32 4.11 -6.56
CA ARG A 454 16.36 3.38 -7.29
C ARG A 454 16.87 2.16 -6.53
N LEU A 455 17.09 2.26 -5.23
CA LEU A 455 17.45 1.12 -4.39
C LEU A 455 16.38 0.02 -4.46
N GLY A 456 15.08 0.38 -4.45
CA GLY A 456 14.00 -0.60 -4.67
C GLY A 456 14.03 -1.32 -6.03
N GLU A 457 14.65 -0.71 -7.04
CA GLU A 457 14.89 -1.31 -8.36
C GLU A 457 16.15 -2.20 -8.34
N TRP A 458 17.21 -1.76 -7.66
CA TRP A 458 18.56 -2.34 -7.77
C TRP A 458 18.86 -3.45 -6.76
N VAL A 459 18.38 -3.36 -5.52
CA VAL A 459 18.84 -4.25 -4.44
C VAL A 459 18.19 -5.65 -4.52
N LYS A 460 19.03 -6.65 -4.25
CA LYS A 460 18.64 -8.08 -4.12
C LYS A 460 18.77 -8.61 -2.69
N LEU A 461 19.53 -7.92 -1.84
CA LEU A 461 19.78 -8.27 -0.45
C LEU A 461 18.98 -7.38 0.51
N PRO A 462 18.79 -7.80 1.78
CA PRO A 462 18.36 -6.89 2.84
C PRO A 462 19.15 -5.59 2.76
N THR A 463 18.43 -4.47 2.78
CA THR A 463 19.04 -3.14 2.63
C THR A 463 18.40 -2.20 3.61
N THR A 464 19.21 -1.50 4.38
CA THR A 464 18.77 -0.42 5.26
C THR A 464 19.22 0.92 4.69
N TYR A 465 18.30 1.85 4.53
CA TYR A 465 18.59 3.23 4.18
C TYR A 465 18.66 4.09 5.45
N ALA A 466 19.66 4.95 5.52
CA ALA A 466 19.86 5.92 6.58
C ALA A 466 20.15 7.31 5.96
N GLY A 467 19.47 8.34 6.47
CA GLY A 467 19.68 9.72 6.04
C GLY A 467 18.39 10.53 5.88
N GLY A 468 18.22 11.55 6.71
CA GLY A 468 17.23 12.60 6.52
C GLY A 468 15.81 12.30 6.97
N ALA A 469 15.53 11.09 7.49
CA ALA A 469 14.22 10.72 8.02
C ALA A 469 13.71 11.75 9.04
N ARG A 470 12.51 12.27 8.81
CA ARG A 470 11.90 13.36 9.58
C ARG A 470 10.83 12.87 10.53
N ASP A 471 9.95 12.00 10.07
CA ASP A 471 8.80 11.53 10.84
C ASP A 471 8.29 10.17 10.32
N ARG A 472 7.29 9.59 11.01
CA ARG A 472 6.74 8.26 10.68
C ARG A 472 6.31 8.10 9.22
N ARG A 473 5.91 9.18 8.53
CA ARG A 473 5.48 9.13 7.11
C ARG A 473 6.63 8.79 6.17
N ASP A 474 7.88 9.04 6.56
CA ASP A 474 9.02 8.64 5.75
C ASP A 474 9.18 7.12 5.68
N LEU A 475 8.74 6.38 6.71
CA LEU A 475 8.72 4.92 6.67
C LEU A 475 7.66 4.38 5.71
N GLU A 476 6.48 5.02 5.65
CA GLU A 476 5.46 4.73 4.64
C GLU A 476 5.93 5.08 3.22
N LEU A 477 6.66 6.19 3.10
CA LEU A 477 7.23 6.66 1.84
C LEU A 477 8.31 5.71 1.33
N VAL A 478 9.25 5.30 2.18
CA VAL A 478 10.26 4.29 1.87
C VAL A 478 9.59 3.00 1.44
N ASP A 479 8.61 2.50 2.19
CA ASP A 479 7.88 1.30 1.81
C ASP A 479 7.27 1.44 0.41
N ARG A 480 6.55 2.53 0.14
CA ARG A 480 5.95 2.75 -1.17
C ARG A 480 6.98 2.81 -2.30
N LEU A 481 8.06 3.58 -2.13
CA LEU A 481 9.08 3.82 -3.16
C LEU A 481 9.94 2.59 -3.42
N SER A 482 10.39 1.91 -2.37
CA SER A 482 11.32 0.77 -2.45
C SER A 482 10.65 -0.55 -2.79
N LYS A 483 9.31 -0.54 -2.82
CA LYS A 483 8.49 -1.73 -2.83
C LYS A 483 8.84 -2.70 -1.68
N GLY A 484 9.11 -2.17 -0.47
CA GLY A 484 9.31 -3.02 0.71
C GLY A 484 10.69 -3.66 0.82
N LYS A 485 11.55 -3.42 -0.18
CA LYS A 485 12.90 -3.98 -0.27
C LYS A 485 13.94 -3.22 0.54
N VAL A 486 13.64 -1.99 0.93
CA VAL A 486 14.55 -1.11 1.66
C VAL A 486 13.93 -0.73 3.00
N ASP A 487 14.64 -0.98 4.08
CA ASP A 487 14.30 -0.56 5.44
C ASP A 487 14.75 0.87 5.72
N LEU A 488 14.28 1.45 6.83
CA LEU A 488 14.62 2.81 7.22
C LEU A 488 15.12 2.89 8.65
N THR A 489 16.21 3.63 8.84
CA THR A 489 16.72 4.03 10.16
C THR A 489 16.29 5.44 10.52
N PHE A 490 16.01 5.64 11.81
CA PHE A 490 15.72 6.94 12.41
C PHE A 490 16.73 7.23 13.53
N GLY A 491 17.52 8.28 13.34
CA GLY A 491 18.43 8.83 14.34
C GLY A 491 17.86 10.12 14.96
N SER A 492 18.32 11.27 14.48
CA SER A 492 17.99 12.61 15.03
C SER A 492 16.50 12.94 15.19
N ALA A 493 15.60 12.32 14.42
CA ALA A 493 14.16 12.53 14.52
C ALA A 493 13.48 11.76 15.66
N LEU A 494 14.14 10.75 16.21
CA LEU A 494 13.59 9.81 17.19
C LEU A 494 13.61 10.39 18.60
N ASP A 495 12.51 10.22 19.34
CA ASP A 495 12.32 10.74 20.70
C ASP A 495 13.37 10.29 21.72
N ILE A 496 13.83 9.03 21.66
CA ILE A 496 14.89 8.52 22.56
C ILE A 496 16.25 9.20 22.32
N PHE A 497 16.39 9.93 21.20
CA PHE A 497 17.53 10.78 20.88
C PHE A 497 17.17 12.28 20.90
N GLY A 498 16.13 12.66 21.65
CA GLY A 498 15.71 14.06 21.81
C GLY A 498 14.96 14.64 20.61
N GLY A 499 14.68 13.84 19.58
CA GLY A 499 13.88 14.23 18.44
C GLY A 499 12.39 14.38 18.78
N LYS A 500 11.62 15.00 17.88
CA LYS A 500 10.17 15.17 18.00
C LYS A 500 9.40 14.67 16.77
N GLY A 501 10.11 14.02 15.86
CA GLY A 501 9.58 13.61 14.57
C GLY A 501 8.79 12.31 14.64
N VAL A 502 9.26 11.37 15.45
CA VAL A 502 8.62 10.07 15.66
C VAL A 502 9.02 9.49 17.01
N THR A 503 8.13 8.71 17.62
CA THR A 503 8.41 7.99 18.87
C THR A 503 8.88 6.56 18.60
N LEU A 504 9.71 6.01 19.49
CA LEU A 504 10.10 4.60 19.41
C LEU A 504 8.89 3.67 19.43
N GLU A 505 7.86 3.98 20.22
CA GLU A 505 6.64 3.17 20.30
C GLU A 505 5.88 3.09 18.98
N GLU A 506 5.82 4.20 18.23
CA GLU A 506 5.22 4.22 16.89
C GLU A 506 5.98 3.30 15.92
N LEU A 507 7.32 3.30 15.98
CA LEU A 507 8.16 2.46 15.13
C LEU A 507 8.09 0.98 15.52
N VAL A 508 8.02 0.68 16.82
CA VAL A 508 7.79 -0.69 17.31
C VAL A 508 6.43 -1.21 16.84
N ARG A 509 5.38 -0.38 16.95
CA ARG A 509 4.05 -0.75 16.44
C ARG A 509 4.07 -1.01 14.94
N TRP A 510 4.77 -0.16 14.18
CA TRP A 510 4.94 -0.37 12.75
C TRP A 510 5.60 -1.72 12.43
N ASN A 511 6.71 -2.06 13.07
CA ASN A 511 7.38 -3.35 12.86
C ASN A 511 6.48 -4.53 13.21
N ALA A 512 5.76 -4.46 14.33
CA ALA A 512 4.80 -5.49 14.73
C ALA A 512 3.64 -5.65 13.74
N GLU A 513 3.24 -4.59 13.02
CA GLU A 513 2.25 -4.66 11.94
C GLU A 513 2.84 -5.18 10.64
N ALA A 514 4.12 -4.91 10.37
CA ALA A 514 4.86 -5.44 9.23
C ALA A 514 5.08 -6.95 9.32
N ASP A 515 5.28 -7.49 10.53
CA ASP A 515 5.55 -8.92 10.77
C ASP A 515 4.30 -9.82 10.78
N LYS A 516 3.11 -9.23 10.90
CA LYS A 516 1.82 -9.96 11.00
C LYS A 516 1.16 -10.29 9.65
N LYS A 517 1.84 -10.05 8.53
CA LYS A 517 1.32 -10.24 7.15
C LYS A 517 2.30 -11.05 6.31
#